data_AF-A0AAU5A3L5-F1
#
_entry.id   AF-A0AAU5A3L5-F1
#
_cell.length_a   1.000
_cell.length_b   1.000
_cell.length_c   1.000
_cell.angle_alpha   90.00
_cell.angle_beta   90.00
_cell.angle_gamma   90.00
#
_symmetry.space_group_name_H-M   'P 1'
#
loop_
_entity.id
_entity.type
_entity.pdbx_description
1 polymer ?
#
loop_
_entity_poly.entity_id
_entity_poly.type
_entity_poly.pdbx_seq_one_letter_code
_entity_poly.pdbx_strand_id
1 'polypeptide(L)'
;MTRDPHTSTITPEVADELRAMHAIARTVNGNTPLDDPKRQTSIEFTAALQSLIEQGVTVYRLAKVLGVGHQAVYGRLARHGYRAPSPSLADRQYRGTTTHSPRKPPNTA
;
A
#
# COMPACT_ATOMS: atom_id res chain seq x y z
N MET A 1 21.78 -16.70 -13.87
CA MET A 1 21.33 -15.77 -12.81
C MET A 1 21.25 -16.55 -11.51
N THR A 2 22.34 -16.54 -10.73
CA THR A 2 22.43 -17.24 -9.44
C THR A 2 21.64 -16.43 -8.41
N ARG A 3 20.49 -16.92 -7.95
CA ARG A 3 19.77 -16.33 -6.82
C ARG A 3 20.54 -16.67 -5.56
N ASP A 4 21.11 -15.67 -4.89
CA ASP A 4 21.66 -15.86 -3.56
C ASP A 4 20.55 -16.32 -2.60
N PRO A 5 20.72 -17.46 -1.90
CA PRO A 5 19.69 -18.03 -1.03
C PRO A 5 19.47 -17.21 0.27
N HIS A 6 20.23 -16.14 0.49
CA HIS A 6 20.18 -15.33 1.71
C HIS A 6 19.37 -14.03 1.59
N THR A 7 18.94 -13.62 0.39
CA THR A 7 18.17 -12.38 0.18
C THR A 7 16.68 -12.49 0.56
N SER A 8 16.23 -13.68 1.01
CA SER A 8 14.82 -13.94 1.31
C SER A 8 14.40 -13.59 2.75
N THR A 9 15.32 -13.12 3.59
CA THR A 9 15.08 -12.95 5.02
C THR A 9 14.85 -11.48 5.38
N ILE A 10 13.60 -11.15 5.74
CA ILE A 10 13.27 -9.86 6.38
C ILE A 10 13.88 -9.88 7.79
N THR A 11 14.75 -8.92 8.10
CA THR A 11 15.32 -8.78 9.45
C THR A 11 14.26 -8.29 10.45
N PRO A 12 14.44 -8.52 11.75
CA PRO A 12 13.50 -8.02 12.77
C PRO A 12 13.28 -6.51 12.71
N GLU A 13 14.34 -5.73 12.46
CA GLU A 13 14.30 -4.27 12.41
C GLU A 13 13.43 -3.80 11.22
N VAL A 14 13.65 -4.38 10.03
CA VAL A 14 12.84 -4.11 8.84
C VAL A 14 11.38 -4.51 9.08
N ALA A 15 11.15 -5.64 9.77
CA ALA A 15 9.80 -6.07 10.12
C ALA A 15 9.09 -5.07 11.03
N ASP A 16 9.78 -4.49 12.01
CA ASP A 16 9.23 -3.50 12.93
C ASP A 16 8.96 -2.16 12.25
N GLU A 17 9.88 -1.69 11.39
CA GLU A 17 9.66 -0.52 10.54
C GLU A 17 8.44 -0.69 9.64
N LEU A 18 8.31 -1.84 8.98
CA LEU A 18 7.15 -2.17 8.14
C LEU A 18 5.85 -2.16 8.94
N ARG A 19 5.84 -2.67 10.18
CA ARG A 19 4.65 -2.65 11.05
C ARG A 19 4.30 -1.24 11.48
N ALA A 20 5.29 -0.41 11.84
CA ALA A 20 5.08 0.98 12.21
C ALA A 20 4.48 1.78 11.05
N MET A 21 5.06 1.66 9.86
CA MET A 21 4.54 2.27 8.64
C MET A 21 3.13 1.77 8.31
N HIS A 22 2.89 0.46 8.41
CA HIS A 22 1.58 -0.14 8.16
C HIS A 22 0.49 0.40 9.11
N ALA A 23 0.82 0.62 10.39
CA ALA A 23 -0.12 1.14 11.38
C ALA A 23 -0.67 2.52 10.99
N ILE A 24 0.14 3.36 10.35
CA ILE A 24 -0.24 4.66 9.80
C ILE A 24 -0.96 4.46 8.46
N ALA A 25 -0.36 3.71 7.55
CA ALA A 25 -0.79 3.54 6.16
C ALA A 25 -2.16 2.86 6.01
N ARG A 26 -2.62 2.07 7.00
CA ARG A 26 -3.97 1.49 7.02
C ARG A 26 -5.08 2.51 7.33
N THR A 27 -4.73 3.66 7.88
CA THR A 27 -5.70 4.72 8.23
C THR A 27 -5.99 5.66 7.05
N VAL A 28 -5.11 5.66 6.03
CA VAL A 28 -5.25 6.50 4.84
C VAL A 28 -6.37 5.99 3.94
N ASN A 29 -7.25 6.89 3.54
CA ASN A 29 -8.38 6.59 2.66
C ASN A 29 -8.65 7.78 1.69
N GLY A 30 -9.68 7.67 0.87
CA GLY A 30 -10.01 8.68 -0.14
C GLY A 30 -10.36 10.08 0.43
N ASN A 31 -10.68 10.17 1.72
CA ASN A 31 -10.98 11.44 2.39
C ASN A 31 -9.76 12.04 3.10
N THR A 32 -8.64 11.33 3.19
CA THR A 32 -7.41 11.90 3.74
C THR A 32 -6.97 13.06 2.84
N PRO A 33 -6.67 14.27 3.37
CA PRO A 33 -6.18 15.39 2.54
C PRO A 33 -4.95 15.00 1.71
N LEU A 34 -4.77 15.61 0.54
CA LEU A 34 -3.68 15.26 -0.38
C LEU A 34 -2.29 15.57 0.20
N ASP A 35 -2.22 16.62 1.01
CA ASP A 35 -1.05 17.15 1.72
C ASP A 35 -0.84 16.52 3.11
N ASP A 36 -1.72 15.61 3.55
CA ASP A 36 -1.57 14.94 4.84
C ASP A 36 -0.30 14.06 4.85
N PRO A 37 0.62 14.23 5.81
CA PRO A 37 1.84 13.42 5.93
C PRO A 37 1.58 11.91 5.93
N LYS A 38 0.42 11.45 6.40
CA LYS A 38 0.05 10.04 6.41
C LYS A 38 -0.05 9.48 4.98
N ARG A 39 -0.44 10.28 3.99
CA ARG A 39 -0.44 9.86 2.58
C ARG A 39 0.97 9.56 2.10
N GLN A 40 1.94 10.39 2.49
CA GLN A 40 3.34 10.17 2.16
C GLN A 40 3.86 8.86 2.78
N THR A 41 3.61 8.63 4.08
CA THR A 41 3.95 7.35 4.73
C THR A 41 3.27 6.16 4.04
N SER A 42 2.03 6.34 3.58
CA SER A 42 1.29 5.29 2.85
C SER A 42 1.92 4.96 1.49
N ILE A 43 2.52 5.94 0.81
CA ILE A 43 3.26 5.75 -0.44
C ILE A 43 4.57 5.03 -0.14
N GLU A 44 5.36 5.53 0.82
CA GLU A 44 6.66 4.96 1.22
C GLU A 44 6.53 3.52 1.67
N PHE A 45 5.54 3.22 2.52
CA PHE A 45 5.23 1.86 2.93
C PHE A 45 5.01 0.94 1.72
N THR A 46 4.26 1.41 0.72
CA THR A 46 3.93 0.59 -0.45
C THR A 46 5.14 0.40 -1.35
N ALA A 47 5.99 1.42 -1.50
CA ALA A 47 7.25 1.34 -2.21
C ALA A 47 8.22 0.35 -1.53
N ALA A 48 8.29 0.35 -0.19
CA ALA A 48 9.10 -0.59 0.58
C ALA A 48 8.65 -2.04 0.35
N LEU A 49 7.34 -2.31 0.33
CA LEU A 49 6.82 -3.64 -0.01
C LEU A 49 7.26 -4.07 -1.41
N GLN A 50 7.18 -3.18 -2.40
CA GLN A 50 7.60 -3.48 -3.76
C GLN A 50 9.11 -3.79 -3.82
N SER A 51 9.94 -2.97 -3.19
CA SER A 51 11.40 -3.18 -3.17
C SER A 51 11.77 -4.54 -2.57
N LEU A 52 11.12 -4.94 -1.47
CA LEU A 52 11.33 -6.25 -0.87
C LEU A 52 10.89 -7.40 -1.80
N ILE A 53 9.82 -7.21 -2.57
CA ILE A 53 9.38 -8.20 -3.56
C ILE A 53 10.41 -8.34 -4.70
N GLU A 54 10.96 -7.23 -5.18
CA GLU A 54 12.02 -7.20 -6.19
C GLU A 54 13.30 -7.88 -5.68
N GLN A 55 13.59 -7.78 -4.38
CA GLN A 55 14.66 -8.51 -3.69
C GLN A 55 14.37 -10.01 -3.50
N GLY A 56 13.18 -10.48 -3.88
CA GLY A 56 12.79 -11.89 -3.84
C GLY A 56 11.95 -12.29 -2.62
N VAL A 57 11.57 -11.35 -1.76
CA VAL A 57 10.67 -11.62 -0.64
C VAL A 57 9.26 -11.88 -1.15
N THR A 58 8.69 -13.02 -0.79
CA THR A 58 7.33 -13.34 -1.24
C THR A 58 6.28 -12.47 -0.54
N VAL A 59 5.21 -12.14 -1.27
CA VAL A 59 4.01 -11.52 -0.68
C VAL A 59 3.46 -12.37 0.46
N TYR A 60 3.63 -13.69 0.38
CA TYR A 60 3.26 -14.60 1.46
C TYR A 60 3.94 -14.25 2.79
N ARG A 61 5.26 -14.04 2.73
CA ARG A 61 6.09 -13.71 3.89
C ARG A 61 5.79 -12.30 4.41
N LEU A 62 5.64 -11.32 3.52
CA LEU A 62 5.30 -9.94 3.91
C LEU A 62 3.97 -9.88 4.68
N ALA A 63 2.95 -10.58 4.20
CA ALA A 63 1.66 -10.60 4.88
C ALA A 63 1.73 -11.26 6.27
N LYS A 64 2.55 -12.31 6.45
CA LYS A 64 2.83 -12.92 7.76
C LYS A 64 3.50 -11.92 8.72
N VAL A 65 4.47 -11.13 8.24
CA VAL A 65 5.13 -10.09 9.04
C VAL A 65 4.15 -9.01 9.51
N LEU A 66 3.24 -8.60 8.61
CA LEU A 66 2.27 -7.54 8.85
C LEU A 66 1.01 -7.99 9.59
N GLY A 67 0.78 -9.30 9.72
CA GLY A 67 -0.45 -9.84 10.32
C GLY A 67 -1.71 -9.62 9.48
N VAL A 68 -1.58 -9.62 8.15
CA VAL A 68 -2.71 -9.41 7.22
C VAL A 68 -2.84 -10.56 6.21
N GLY A 69 -3.96 -10.61 5.48
CA GLY A 69 -4.13 -11.55 4.37
C GLY A 69 -3.34 -11.12 3.12
N HIS A 70 -2.86 -12.07 2.32
CA HIS A 70 -2.10 -11.81 1.08
C HIS A 70 -2.85 -10.95 0.07
N GLN A 71 -4.17 -11.12 0.00
CA GLN A 71 -5.04 -10.32 -0.87
C GLN A 71 -5.04 -8.84 -0.49
N ALA A 72 -4.85 -8.50 0.79
CA ALA A 72 -4.74 -7.11 1.23
C ALA A 72 -3.45 -6.46 0.70
N VAL A 73 -2.34 -7.20 0.70
CA VAL A 73 -1.07 -6.75 0.12
C VAL A 73 -1.18 -6.60 -1.39
N TYR A 74 -1.74 -7.59 -2.10
CA TYR A 74 -1.95 -7.48 -3.55
C TYR A 74 -2.85 -6.31 -3.93
N GLY A 75 -3.99 -6.15 -3.24
CA GLY A 75 -4.90 -5.03 -3.48
C GLY A 75 -4.25 -3.68 -3.18
N ARG A 76 -3.31 -3.62 -2.24
CA ARG A 76 -2.52 -2.40 -1.99
C ARG A 76 -1.55 -2.11 -3.13
N LEU A 77 -0.76 -3.09 -3.55
CA LEU A 77 0.19 -2.95 -4.67
C LEU A 77 -0.53 -2.54 -5.95
N ALA A 78 -1.70 -3.12 -6.23
CA ALA A 78 -2.50 -2.77 -7.39
C ALA A 78 -3.03 -1.32 -7.35
N ARG A 79 -3.50 -0.85 -6.19
CA ARG A 79 -3.95 0.53 -6.01
C ARG A 79 -2.87 1.57 -6.24
N HIS A 80 -1.61 1.20 -6.01
CA HIS A 80 -0.44 2.06 -6.21
C HIS A 80 0.30 1.77 -7.53
N GLY A 81 -0.26 0.93 -8.42
CA GLY A 81 0.29 0.69 -9.76
C GLY A 81 1.44 -0.32 -9.85
N TYR A 82 1.85 -0.94 -8.74
CA TYR A 82 2.94 -1.94 -8.73
C TYR A 82 2.52 -3.32 -9.25
N ARG A 83 1.21 -3.54 -9.40
CA ARG A 83 0.67 -4.81 -9.91
C ARG A 83 -0.61 -4.53 -10.70
N ALA A 84 -0.86 -5.33 -11.72
CA ALA A 84 -2.18 -5.36 -12.33
C ALA A 84 -3.23 -5.80 -11.27
N PRO A 85 -4.42 -5.16 -11.23
CA PRO A 85 -5.53 -5.67 -10.44
C PRO A 85 -5.91 -7.08 -10.90
N SER A 86 -6.54 -7.87 -10.03
CA SER A 86 -7.11 -9.14 -10.47
C SER A 86 -8.13 -8.88 -11.59
N PRO A 87 -8.33 -9.80 -12.54
CA PRO A 87 -9.32 -9.62 -13.62
C PRO A 87 -10.72 -9.27 -13.09
N SER A 88 -11.12 -9.86 -11.96
CA SER A 88 -12.39 -9.56 -11.26
C SER A 88 -12.51 -8.14 -10.70
N LEU A 89 -11.42 -7.38 -10.64
CA LEU A 89 -11.32 -6.01 -10.16
C LEU A 89 -10.80 -5.04 -11.22
N ALA A 90 -10.47 -5.51 -12.43
CA ALA A 90 -9.88 -4.70 -13.49
C ALA A 90 -10.79 -3.53 -13.92
N ASP A 91 -12.10 -3.77 -13.96
CA ASP A 91 -13.10 -2.76 -14.32
C ASP A 91 -13.53 -1.88 -13.13
N ARG A 92 -13.13 -2.24 -11.90
CA ARG A 92 -13.45 -1.46 -10.69
C ARG A 92 -12.37 -0.42 -10.46
N GLN A 93 -12.55 0.76 -11.05
CA GLN A 93 -11.70 1.91 -10.77
C GLN A 93 -11.60 2.16 -9.26
N TYR A 94 -10.37 2.25 -8.75
CA TYR A 94 -10.12 2.60 -7.36
C TYR A 94 -10.58 4.05 -7.10
N ARG A 95 -11.64 4.23 -6.31
CA ARG A 95 -12.17 5.54 -5.88
C ARG A 95 -11.27 6.27 -4.86
N GLY A 96 -9.95 6.04 -4.89
CA GLY A 96 -9.00 6.69 -3.98
C GLY A 96 -8.71 8.15 -4.35
N THR A 97 -8.92 8.50 -5.61
CA THR A 97 -9.00 9.86 -6.12
C THR A 97 -10.47 10.25 -6.24
N THR A 98 -11.20 10.24 -5.13
CA THR A 98 -12.36 11.14 -5.08
C THR A 98 -11.74 12.53 -4.98
N THR A 99 -11.56 13.19 -6.12
CA THR A 99 -11.34 14.64 -6.14
C THR A 99 -12.53 15.20 -5.37
N HIS A 100 -12.33 15.61 -4.12
CA HIS A 100 -13.35 16.33 -3.37
C HIS A 100 -13.61 17.59 -4.20
N SER A 101 -14.64 17.57 -5.04
CA SER A 101 -15.19 18.81 -5.56
C SER A 101 -15.61 19.59 -4.33
N PRO A 102 -15.12 20.83 -4.13
CA PRO A 102 -15.51 21.62 -2.97
C PRO A 102 -17.03 21.65 -2.94
N ARG A 103 -17.61 21.34 -1.77
CA ARG A 103 -19.05 21.43 -1.56
C ARG A 103 -19.50 22.81 -2.05
N LYS A 104 -20.47 22.83 -2.96
CA LYS A 104 -21.12 24.04 -3.47
C LYS A 104 -21.44 24.96 -2.27
N PRO A 105 -21.07 26.25 -2.29
CA PRO A 105 -21.37 27.15 -1.17
C PRO A 105 -22.89 27.18 -0.93
N PRO A 106 -23.33 27.33 0.33
CA PRO A 106 -24.75 27.38 0.66
C PRO A 106 -25.39 28.54 -0.12
N ASN A 107 -26.52 28.23 -0.75
CA ASN A 107 -27.33 29.20 -1.48
C ASN A 107 -27.72 30.31 -0.49
N THR A 108 -27.12 31.49 -0.64
CA THR A 108 -27.52 32.65 0.15
C THR A 108 -28.74 33.22 -0.55
N ALA A 109 -29.89 33.09 0.11
CA ALA A 109 -31.17 33.66 -0.32
C ALA A 109 -31.14 35.19 -0.22
#